data_AF-A0A3B9Y6P8-F1
#
_entry.id   AF-A0A3B9Y6P8-F1
#
_cell.length_a   1.000
_cell.length_b   1.000
_cell.length_c   1.000
_cell.angle_alpha   90.00
_cell.angle_beta   90.00
_cell.angle_gamma   90.00
#
_symmetry.space_group_name_H-M   'P 1'
#
loop_
_entity.id
_entity.type
_entity.pdbx_description
1 polymer ?
#
loop_
_entity_poly.entity_id
_entity_poly.type
_entity_poly.pdbx_seq_one_letter_code
_entity_poly.pdbx_strand_id
1 'polypeptide(L)'
;FIGPKTPGSVYVMWHHMFGEVNGEQGMWGYVRGGMGRISFAMAASAEAHGAVIRTNAPVEKILIHNGRAEGVRLENGEELRANAVLSNAEAKRTFLQFCADAELDKGFLKRIAHFKTDSAVIKLNIA
;
A
#
# COMPACT_ATOMS: atom_id res chain seq x y z
N PHE A 1 14.94 -2.92 -24.07
CA PHE A 1 13.90 -2.11 -23.42
C PHE A 1 14.52 -1.43 -22.18
N ILE A 2 14.38 -0.11 -22.03
CA ILE A 2 14.92 0.64 -20.88
C ILE A 2 13.88 0.57 -19.77
N GLY A 3 14.21 -0.07 -18.64
CA GLY A 3 13.30 -0.22 -17.52
C GLY A 3 13.35 0.98 -16.56
N PRO A 4 12.38 1.13 -15.64
CA PRO A 4 12.34 2.23 -14.67
C PRO A 4 13.56 2.27 -13.73
N LYS A 5 14.30 1.15 -13.62
CA LYS A 5 15.53 1.05 -12.81
C LYS A 5 16.80 1.44 -13.58
N THR A 6 16.72 1.67 -14.89
CA THR A 6 17.89 2.00 -15.72
C THR A 6 18.22 3.50 -15.56
N PRO A 7 19.49 3.86 -15.28
CA PRO A 7 19.91 5.27 -15.30
C PRO A 7 19.55 5.94 -16.63
N GLY A 8 19.03 7.17 -16.58
CA GLY A 8 18.61 7.88 -17.79
C GLY A 8 17.29 7.39 -18.41
N SER A 9 16.52 6.53 -17.73
CA SER A 9 15.20 6.07 -18.20
C SER A 9 14.14 7.16 -18.33
N VAL A 10 14.44 8.38 -17.91
CA VAL A 10 13.53 9.53 -17.82
C VAL A 10 12.20 9.23 -17.09
N TYR A 11 12.10 8.11 -16.37
CA TYR A 11 10.88 7.64 -15.74
C TYR A 11 10.29 8.68 -14.79
N VAL A 12 11.13 9.36 -14.01
CA VAL A 12 10.68 10.40 -13.09
C VAL A 12 10.06 11.58 -13.84
N MET A 13 10.71 12.04 -14.92
CA MET A 13 10.19 13.13 -15.73
C MET A 13 8.88 12.74 -16.41
N TRP A 14 8.85 11.54 -16.99
CA TRP A 14 7.65 10.93 -17.55
C TRP A 14 6.53 10.93 -16.51
N HIS A 15 6.75 10.36 -15.31
CA HIS A 15 5.77 10.32 -14.22
C HIS A 15 5.17 11.69 -13.86
N HIS A 16 5.94 12.78 -13.91
CA HIS A 16 5.42 14.13 -13.66
C HIS A 16 4.53 14.67 -14.80
N MET A 17 4.66 14.14 -16.02
CA MET A 17 3.91 14.56 -17.20
C MET A 17 2.60 13.78 -17.41
N PHE A 18 2.42 12.58 -16.83
CA PHE A 18 1.19 11.76 -17.03
C PHE A 18 -0.04 12.33 -16.34
N GLY A 19 0.13 13.21 -15.35
CA GLY A 19 -0.99 13.79 -14.64
C GLY A 19 -1.75 14.79 -15.51
N GLU A 20 -3.07 14.80 -15.40
CA GLU A 20 -3.92 15.86 -15.94
C GLU A 20 -4.77 16.43 -14.81
N VAL A 21 -4.92 17.75 -14.77
CA VAL A 21 -5.85 18.44 -13.88
C VAL A 21 -6.70 19.38 -14.71
N ASN A 22 -8.02 19.18 -14.70
CA ASN A 22 -9.00 20.01 -15.41
C ASN A 22 -8.71 20.20 -16.92
N GLY A 23 -8.25 19.17 -17.62
CA GLY A 23 -7.89 19.28 -19.04
C GLY A 23 -6.46 19.75 -19.31
N GLU A 24 -5.70 20.14 -18.29
CA GLU A 24 -4.30 20.57 -18.44
C GLU A 24 -3.33 19.43 -18.10
N GLN A 25 -2.53 19.03 -19.10
CA GLN A 25 -1.53 17.97 -18.96
C GLN A 25 -0.29 18.44 -18.19
N GLY A 26 0.32 17.52 -17.44
CA GLY A 26 1.50 17.77 -16.60
C GLY A 26 1.24 18.61 -15.36
N MET A 27 -0.02 18.99 -15.09
CA MET A 27 -0.38 19.87 -13.98
C MET A 27 -0.70 19.10 -12.70
N TRP A 28 -0.39 19.73 -11.57
CA TRP A 28 -0.59 19.18 -10.22
C TRP A 28 -1.51 20.11 -9.44
N GLY A 29 -2.47 19.54 -8.71
CA GLY A 29 -3.42 20.28 -7.90
C GLY A 29 -3.05 20.29 -6.43
N TYR A 30 -3.28 21.41 -5.75
CA TYR A 30 -3.24 21.46 -4.29
C TYR A 30 -4.61 21.15 -3.70
N VAL A 31 -4.62 20.23 -2.74
CA VAL A 31 -5.83 19.90 -1.99
C VAL A 31 -6.07 20.99 -0.96
N ARG A 32 -7.22 21.67 -1.06
CA ARG A 32 -7.66 22.64 -0.04
C ARG A 32 -7.81 21.92 1.30
N GLY A 33 -7.16 22.45 2.34
CA GLY A 33 -7.11 21.82 3.67
C GLY A 33 -6.06 20.71 3.82
N GLY A 34 -5.18 20.53 2.83
CA GLY A 34 -4.06 19.60 2.87
C GLY A 34 -4.38 18.18 2.36
N MET A 35 -3.33 17.44 2.00
CA MET A 35 -3.44 16.12 1.35
C MET A 35 -4.26 15.09 2.16
N GLY A 36 -4.26 15.18 3.49
CA GLY A 36 -5.04 14.29 4.35
C GLY A 36 -6.55 14.33 4.09
N ARG A 37 -7.07 15.43 3.51
CA ARG A 37 -8.49 15.55 3.15
C ARG A 37 -8.93 14.55 2.09
N ILE A 38 -8.03 14.11 1.21
CA ILE A 38 -8.35 13.06 0.24
C ILE A 38 -8.65 11.76 0.99
N SER A 39 -7.77 11.34 1.90
CA SER A 39 -7.97 10.11 2.69
C SER A 39 -9.27 10.16 3.50
N PHE A 40 -9.60 11.30 4.11
CA PHE A 40 -10.86 11.46 4.81
C PHE A 40 -12.08 11.41 3.89
N ALA A 41 -12.00 11.98 2.68
CA ALA A 41 -13.09 11.89 1.71
C ALA A 41 -13.31 10.45 1.22
N MET A 42 -12.22 9.71 0.98
CA MET A 42 -12.29 8.28 0.64
C MET A 42 -12.90 7.46 1.78
N ALA A 43 -12.48 7.72 3.03
CA ALA A 43 -13.03 7.04 4.21
C ALA A 43 -14.55 7.29 4.34
N ALA A 44 -14.99 8.55 4.27
CA ALA A 44 -16.40 8.90 4.35
C ALA A 44 -17.23 8.26 3.22
N SER A 45 -16.71 8.23 2.00
CA SER A 45 -17.37 7.56 0.87
C SER A 45 -17.48 6.05 1.12
N ALA A 46 -16.42 5.39 1.59
CA ALA A 46 -16.43 3.97 1.88
C ALA A 46 -17.44 3.63 2.99
N GLU A 47 -17.47 4.40 4.07
CA GLU A 47 -18.43 4.24 5.17
C GLU A 47 -19.87 4.46 4.71
N ALA A 48 -20.11 5.44 3.83
CA ALA A 48 -21.43 5.65 3.22
C ALA A 48 -21.90 4.45 2.36
N HIS A 49 -20.97 3.62 1.88
CA HIS A 49 -21.25 2.36 1.18
C HIS A 49 -21.18 1.13 2.10
N GLY A 50 -21.16 1.32 3.42
CA GLY A 50 -21.22 0.25 4.42
C GLY A 50 -19.87 -0.35 4.81
N ALA A 51 -18.74 0.26 4.41
CA ALA A 51 -17.43 -0.17 4.90
C ALA A 51 -17.29 0.14 6.39
N VAL A 52 -16.62 -0.75 7.13
CA VAL A 52 -16.25 -0.54 8.53
C VAL A 52 -14.76 -0.24 8.60
N ILE A 53 -14.40 0.93 9.11
CA ILE A 53 -13.00 1.34 9.30
C ILE A 53 -12.62 1.14 10.76
N ARG A 54 -11.63 0.28 11.00
CA ARG A 54 -11.06 0.05 12.33
C ARG A 54 -9.66 0.64 12.41
N THR A 55 -9.47 1.60 13.30
CA THR A 55 -8.15 2.13 13.68
C THR A 55 -7.66 1.45 14.96
N ASN A 56 -6.37 1.54 15.25
CA ASN A 56 -5.74 0.86 16.40
C ASN A 56 -5.99 -0.66 16.41
N ALA A 57 -6.11 -1.27 15.23
CA ALA A 57 -6.34 -2.69 15.02
C ALA A 57 -5.15 -3.29 14.25
N PRO A 58 -3.97 -3.42 14.89
CA PRO A 58 -2.80 -3.98 14.22
C PRO A 58 -3.04 -5.43 13.83
N VAL A 59 -2.75 -5.76 12.57
CA VAL A 59 -2.83 -7.12 12.05
C VAL A 59 -1.59 -7.89 12.48
N GLU A 60 -1.79 -9.05 13.10
CA GLU A 60 -0.75 -9.99 13.46
C GLU A 60 -0.38 -10.85 12.24
N LYS A 61 -1.38 -11.48 11.61
CA LYS A 61 -1.19 -12.36 10.45
C LYS A 61 -2.40 -12.50 9.55
N ILE A 62 -2.18 -12.95 8.32
CA ILE A 62 -3.23 -13.35 7.39
C ILE A 62 -3.51 -14.84 7.61
N LEU A 63 -4.79 -15.19 7.76
CA LEU A 63 -5.24 -16.57 7.92
C LEU A 63 -5.25 -17.23 6.54
N ILE A 64 -4.42 -18.26 6.36
CA ILE A 64 -4.28 -18.96 5.07
C ILE A 64 -4.55 -20.44 5.27
N HIS A 65 -5.43 -21.00 4.46
CA HIS A 65 -5.78 -22.40 4.45
C HIS A 65 -5.80 -22.93 3.01
N ASN A 66 -5.11 -24.04 2.75
CA ASN A 66 -4.98 -24.66 1.41
C ASN A 66 -4.60 -23.64 0.32
N GLY A 67 -3.67 -22.73 0.62
CA GLY A 67 -3.20 -21.70 -0.31
C GLY A 67 -4.17 -20.52 -0.52
N ARG A 68 -5.28 -20.44 0.21
CA ARG A 68 -6.26 -19.35 0.12
C ARG A 68 -6.26 -18.50 1.40
N ALA A 69 -6.25 -17.18 1.24
CA ALA A 69 -6.49 -16.26 2.35
C ALA A 69 -7.98 -16.27 2.74
N GLU A 70 -8.26 -16.47 4.02
CA GLU A 70 -9.63 -16.57 4.58
C GLU A 70 -9.96 -15.47 5.60
N GLY A 71 -9.01 -14.56 5.84
CA GLY A 71 -9.18 -13.51 6.83
C GLY A 71 -7.87 -13.02 7.41
N VAL A 72 -7.96 -12.28 8.50
CA VAL A 72 -6.82 -11.79 9.27
C VAL A 72 -7.02 -12.04 10.76
N ARG A 73 -5.93 -12.23 11.48
CA ARG A 73 -5.89 -12.19 12.94
C ARG A 73 -5.23 -10.89 13.38
N LEU A 74 -5.86 -10.20 14.33
CA LEU A 74 -5.32 -8.99 14.96
C LEU A 74 -4.42 -9.36 16.14
N GLU A 75 -3.54 -8.46 16.57
CA GLU A 75 -2.62 -8.71 17.71
C GLU A 75 -3.36 -8.94 19.04
N ASN A 76 -4.62 -8.52 19.16
CA ASN A 76 -5.47 -8.80 20.32
C ASN A 76 -6.10 -10.21 20.30
N GLY A 77 -5.80 -11.03 19.29
CA GLY A 77 -6.32 -12.37 19.10
C GLY A 77 -7.65 -12.46 18.34
N GLU A 78 -8.30 -11.35 18.02
CA GLU A 78 -9.54 -11.32 17.23
C GLU A 78 -9.29 -11.80 15.80
N GLU A 79 -10.14 -12.69 15.30
CA GLU A 79 -10.11 -13.14 13.90
C GLU A 79 -11.25 -12.50 13.09
N LEU A 80 -10.88 -11.88 11.97
CA LEU A 80 -11.81 -11.29 11.01
C LEU A 80 -11.81 -12.14 9.75
N ARG A 81 -12.91 -12.86 9.49
CA ARG A 81 -13.08 -13.73 8.31
C ARG A 81 -13.51 -12.92 7.09
N ALA A 82 -12.92 -13.24 5.94
CA ALA A 82 -13.22 -12.57 4.68
C ALA A 82 -13.02 -13.52 3.49
N ASN A 83 -13.79 -13.29 2.42
CA ASN A 83 -13.65 -14.07 1.18
C ASN A 83 -12.36 -13.75 0.41
N ALA A 84 -11.82 -12.55 0.61
CA ALA A 84 -10.60 -12.03 0.03
C ALA A 84 -9.92 -11.06 1.01
N VAL A 85 -8.59 -10.99 0.94
CA VAL A 85 -7.78 -10.06 1.73
C VAL A 85 -6.94 -9.21 0.78
N LEU A 86 -7.07 -7.89 0.88
CA LEU A 86 -6.26 -6.95 0.13
C LEU A 86 -5.28 -6.27 1.10
N SER A 87 -3.98 -6.48 0.91
CA SER A 87 -2.95 -5.85 1.72
C SER A 87 -2.39 -4.61 1.01
N ASN A 88 -2.56 -3.45 1.64
CA ASN A 88 -1.87 -2.21 1.26
C ASN A 88 -0.59 -1.98 2.09
N ALA A 89 -0.19 -2.96 2.90
CA ALA A 89 1.06 -2.87 3.65
C ALA A 89 2.27 -3.04 2.72
N GLU A 90 3.45 -2.67 3.22
CA GLU A 90 4.72 -2.93 2.53
C GLU A 90 4.82 -4.42 2.13
N ALA A 91 5.39 -4.69 0.95
CA ALA A 91 5.54 -6.05 0.43
C ALA A 91 6.29 -6.97 1.42
N LYS A 92 7.37 -6.49 2.06
CA LYS A 92 8.08 -7.28 3.07
C LYS A 92 7.19 -7.61 4.26
N ARG A 93 6.44 -6.64 4.78
CA ARG A 93 5.50 -6.85 5.88
C ARG A 93 4.41 -7.86 5.51
N THR A 94 3.84 -7.73 4.31
CA THR A 94 2.81 -8.66 3.83
C THR A 94 3.34 -10.08 3.71
N PHE A 95 4.43 -10.29 2.97
CA PHE A 95 4.87 -11.65 2.62
C PHE A 95 5.81 -12.30 3.63
N LEU A 96 6.61 -11.53 4.36
CA LEU A 96 7.59 -12.07 5.32
C LEU A 96 7.07 -12.10 6.76
N GLN A 97 6.04 -11.29 7.08
CA GLN A 97 5.44 -11.25 8.41
C GLN A 97 4.01 -11.79 8.37
N PHE A 98 3.09 -11.13 7.67
CA PHE A 98 1.68 -11.51 7.73
C PHE A 98 1.38 -12.88 7.08
N CYS A 99 2.12 -13.25 6.05
CA CYS A 99 2.03 -14.56 5.39
C CYS A 99 3.18 -15.51 5.79
N ALA A 100 3.81 -15.34 6.94
CA ALA A 100 4.95 -16.18 7.35
C ALA A 100 4.60 -17.68 7.42
N ASP A 101 3.35 -18.01 7.78
CA ASP A 101 2.83 -19.38 7.86
C ASP A 101 2.43 -19.95 6.47
N ALA A 102 2.51 -19.15 5.41
CA ALA A 102 2.12 -19.57 4.07
C ALA A 102 3.27 -20.31 3.37
N GLU A 103 2.92 -21.40 2.69
CA GLU A 103 3.84 -22.08 1.78
C GLU A 103 4.00 -21.27 0.49
N LEU A 104 4.98 -20.36 0.49
CA LEU A 104 5.34 -19.53 -0.67
C LEU A 104 6.65 -20.00 -1.30
N ASP A 105 6.80 -19.77 -2.61
CA ASP A 105 8.03 -20.08 -3.34
C ASP A 105 9.24 -19.40 -2.68
N LYS A 106 10.28 -20.20 -2.39
CA LYS A 106 11.51 -19.71 -1.75
C LYS A 106 12.22 -18.67 -2.61
N GLY A 107 12.17 -18.83 -3.94
CA GLY A 107 12.73 -17.86 -4.88
C GLY A 107 12.03 -16.51 -4.80
N PHE A 108 10.70 -16.51 -4.69
CA PHE A 108 9.88 -15.33 -4.47
C PHE A 108 10.20 -14.65 -3.13
N LEU A 109 10.21 -15.40 -2.02
CA LEU A 109 10.53 -14.85 -0.71
C LEU A 109 11.92 -14.21 -0.68
N LYS A 110 12.91 -14.83 -1.33
CA LYS A 110 14.25 -14.25 -1.49
C LYS A 110 14.21 -12.92 -2.23
N ARG A 111 13.42 -12.79 -3.31
CA ARG A 111 13.25 -11.51 -4.04
C ARG A 111 12.58 -10.45 -3.18
N ILE A 112 11.56 -10.81 -2.38
CA ILE A 112 10.89 -9.89 -1.47
C ILE A 112 11.85 -9.40 -0.39
N ALA A 113 12.64 -10.29 0.21
CA ALA A 113 13.64 -9.92 1.23
C ALA A 113 14.64 -8.88 0.71
N HIS A 114 15.05 -8.97 -0.56
CA HIS A 114 15.96 -8.03 -1.22
C HIS A 114 15.26 -6.84 -1.91
N PHE A 115 13.94 -6.72 -1.78
CA PHE A 115 13.22 -5.58 -2.35
C PHE A 115 13.66 -4.28 -1.67
N LYS A 116 14.09 -3.28 -2.44
CA LYS A 116 14.57 -2.00 -1.89
C LYS A 116 13.37 -1.14 -1.53
N THR A 117 13.28 -0.75 -0.26
CA THR A 117 12.19 0.06 0.30
C THR A 117 12.67 1.35 0.95
N ASP A 118 13.98 1.49 1.13
CA ASP A 118 14.58 2.65 1.73
C ASP A 118 14.58 3.82 0.75
N SER A 119 14.09 4.98 1.21
CA SER A 119 14.15 6.23 0.48
C SER A 119 14.51 7.35 1.45
N ALA A 120 15.49 8.16 1.08
CA ALA A 120 15.85 9.35 1.85
C ALA A 120 14.93 10.50 1.46
N VAL A 121 13.79 10.61 2.13
CA VAL A 121 12.90 11.78 2.02
C VAL A 121 12.93 12.55 3.33
N ILE A 122 13.27 13.83 3.27
CA ILE A 122 13.21 14.75 4.41
C ILE A 122 12.08 15.72 4.16
N LYS A 123 11.17 15.86 5.14
CA LYS A 123 10.13 16.89 5.14
C LYS A 123 10.43 17.91 6.22
N LEU A 124 10.74 19.13 5.81
CA LEU A 124 10.94 20.27 6.72
C LEU A 124 9.68 21.15 6.68
N ASN A 125 9.14 21.46 7.85
CA ASN A 125 8.11 22.49 8.00
C ASN A 125 8.77 23.61 8.81
N ILE A 126 8.85 24.81 8.22
CA ILE A 126 9.44 25.99 8.85
C ILE A 126 8.29 26.95 9.17
N ALA A 127 8.28 27.47 10.39
CA ALA A 127 7.30 28.44 10.88
C ALA A 127 7.75 29.87 10.59
#